data_AF-A0A5M9K8T3-F1
#
_entry.id   AF-A0A5M9K8T3-F1
#
_cell.length_a   1.000
_cell.length_b   1.000
_cell.length_c   1.000
_cell.angle_alpha   90.00
_cell.angle_beta   90.00
_cell.angle_gamma   90.00
#
_symmetry.space_group_name_H-M   'P 1'
#
loop_
_entity.id
_entity.type
_entity.pdbx_description
1 polymer ?
#
loop_
_entity_poly.entity_id
_entity_poly.type
_entity_poly.pdbx_seq_one_letter_code
_entity_poly.pdbx_strand_id
1 'polypeptide(L)'
;MSNFRRAPVGGSNRSSILSSLRATEMVGSNDSKPVLPAEIISTILDYLPIPDLMKFARTSKRMQEMVYEDSRWVSRLKSMGVWNEGEARKRFEEVLRKKREMVRIRAEEDNKRIGIGVGVGVGGGGGAANTGTGGMRKTSTTLFDAGEEELRQQRRSAEIALQSARGLADGFETLSISAQGHMSLPPPPRTRTPMQDPEALLNVFAEVKSIRGSARHEYGKIYAALGPFYYDLARSRSHVDPVLFRVYRTPEQQAQMLAHLQVFSQSDWAQGWRQREERLVTMTGIFETAVLREFEQGYEVWDIDGPLETQEKDFFAKVKAVIARVFEPHVDLYLSEELDYFKRLAESEVRDWETKLSAQDASKESFYMGNVNRVADKKDFMSSFKKVVMMPHPRQGTDQAYRY
;
A
#
# COMPACT_ATOMS: atom_id res chain seq x y z
N MET A 1 8.04 81.65 46.61
CA MET A 1 7.60 81.21 45.27
C MET A 1 8.07 79.77 45.07
N SER A 2 7.17 78.80 45.09
CA SER A 2 7.50 77.39 44.81
C SER A 2 6.29 76.69 44.22
N ASN A 3 6.21 76.67 42.88
CA ASN A 3 5.18 75.99 42.12
C ASN A 3 5.56 74.50 41.96
N PHE A 4 4.90 73.61 42.70
CA PHE A 4 4.86 72.19 42.35
C PHE A 4 3.56 71.90 41.59
N ARG A 5 3.66 71.74 40.26
CA ARG A 5 2.56 71.19 39.43
C ARG A 5 2.51 69.68 39.61
N ARG A 6 1.41 69.15 40.16
CA ARG A 6 1.07 67.72 40.10
C ARG A 6 0.65 67.34 38.67
N ALA A 7 1.19 66.26 38.13
CA ALA A 7 0.74 65.64 36.89
C ALA A 7 -0.57 64.85 37.11
N PRO A 8 -1.49 64.81 36.12
CA PRO A 8 -2.72 64.05 36.24
C PRO A 8 -2.45 62.55 36.02
N VAL A 9 -2.97 61.74 36.92
CA VAL A 9 -2.95 60.27 36.81
C VAL A 9 -4.13 59.86 35.92
N GLY A 10 -3.85 59.30 34.75
CA GLY A 10 -4.87 58.86 33.79
C GLY A 10 -4.52 57.54 33.11
N GLY A 11 -5.34 56.52 33.38
CA GLY A 11 -5.80 55.55 32.38
C GLY A 11 -4.82 54.52 31.83
N SER A 12 -4.87 53.31 32.41
CA SER A 12 -4.54 51.99 31.83
C SER A 12 -4.09 51.96 30.36
N ASN A 13 -2.77 51.90 30.14
CA ASN A 13 -2.16 51.72 28.82
C ASN A 13 -1.32 50.43 28.76
N ARG A 14 -1.95 49.27 29.06
CA ARG A 14 -1.28 47.94 29.06
C ARG A 14 -0.71 47.56 27.68
N SER A 15 -1.26 48.08 26.58
CA SER A 15 -0.74 47.87 25.23
C SER A 15 0.60 48.58 24.98
N SER A 16 0.77 49.78 25.56
CA SER A 16 1.99 50.58 25.40
C SER A 16 3.22 49.94 26.05
N ILE A 17 3.03 49.32 27.23
CA ILE A 17 4.11 48.64 27.98
C ILE A 17 4.57 47.40 27.22
N LEU A 18 3.64 46.64 26.63
CA LEU A 18 3.95 45.46 25.81
C LEU A 18 4.62 45.84 24.48
N SER A 19 4.23 46.96 23.86
CA SER A 19 4.93 47.47 22.67
C SER A 19 6.34 47.97 22.99
N SER A 20 6.55 48.59 24.16
CA SER A 20 7.88 49.04 24.60
C SER A 20 8.78 47.87 24.98
N LEU A 21 8.25 46.80 25.59
CA LEU A 21 8.97 45.54 25.84
C LEU A 21 9.34 44.82 24.55
N ARG A 22 8.42 44.76 23.57
CA ARG A 22 8.69 44.20 22.24
C ARG A 22 9.73 45.01 21.44
N ALA A 23 9.72 46.34 21.62
CA ALA A 23 10.70 47.23 20.99
C ALA A 23 12.09 47.15 21.65
N THR A 24 12.16 46.85 22.96
CA THR A 24 13.43 46.61 23.67
C THR A 24 13.97 45.19 23.47
N GLU A 25 13.10 44.21 23.23
CA GLU A 25 13.48 42.85 22.80
C GLU A 25 14.24 42.88 21.45
N MET A 26 13.90 43.80 20.56
CA MET A 26 14.56 43.98 19.25
C MET A 26 16.00 44.53 19.33
N VAL A 27 16.43 45.08 20.48
CA VAL A 27 17.76 45.69 20.64
C VAL A 27 18.70 44.84 21.53
N GLY A 28 18.17 43.89 22.31
CA GLY A 28 18.94 43.13 23.31
C GLY A 28 19.21 41.65 23.01
N SER A 29 18.73 41.06 21.90
CA SER A 29 18.78 39.60 21.72
C SER A 29 19.32 39.12 20.37
N ASN A 30 20.23 39.85 19.75
CA ASN A 30 20.81 39.46 18.46
C ASN A 30 22.00 38.49 18.56
N ASP A 31 22.47 38.08 19.74
CA ASP A 31 23.51 37.07 19.84
C ASP A 31 23.33 36.15 21.06
N SER A 32 23.45 34.83 20.85
CA SER A 32 23.64 33.73 21.83
C SER A 32 22.50 32.78 22.22
N LYS A 33 21.37 32.75 21.51
CA LYS A 33 20.57 31.51 21.45
C LYS A 33 20.83 30.85 20.10
N PRO A 34 21.48 29.67 20.05
CA PRO A 34 21.58 28.92 18.80
C PRO A 34 20.18 28.43 18.43
N VAL A 35 19.41 29.30 17.77
CA VAL A 35 18.14 28.93 17.16
C VAL A 35 18.51 28.27 15.85
N LEU A 36 18.40 26.93 15.81
CA LEU A 36 18.55 26.16 14.58
C LEU A 36 17.69 26.81 13.48
N PRO A 37 18.27 27.12 12.30
CA PRO A 37 17.51 27.60 11.15
C PRO A 37 16.30 26.69 10.88
N ALA A 38 15.17 27.30 10.52
CA ALA A 38 13.92 26.56 10.29
C ALA A 38 14.07 25.46 9.21
N GLU A 39 14.96 25.67 8.23
CA GLU A 39 15.30 24.68 7.19
C GLU A 39 16.00 23.43 7.75
N ILE A 40 16.83 23.59 8.78
CA ILE A 40 17.48 22.44 9.41
C ILE A 40 16.45 21.67 10.24
N ILE A 41 15.54 22.39 10.90
CA ILE A 41 14.44 21.75 11.63
C ILE A 41 13.51 21.02 10.65
N SER A 42 13.19 21.61 9.49
CA SER A 42 12.32 20.98 8.50
C SER A 42 12.96 19.69 7.94
N THR A 43 14.24 19.72 7.60
CA THR A 43 14.95 18.52 7.13
C THR A 43 15.03 17.43 8.21
N ILE A 44 15.29 17.78 9.48
CA ILE A 44 15.30 16.80 10.58
C ILE A 44 13.95 16.11 10.73
N LEU A 45 12.85 16.86 10.65
CA LEU A 45 11.51 16.33 10.80
C LEU A 45 11.12 15.36 9.66
N ASP A 46 11.73 15.44 8.49
CA ASP A 46 11.49 14.47 7.41
C ASP A 46 11.95 13.05 7.79
N TYR A 47 12.99 12.94 8.62
CA TYR A 47 13.58 11.67 9.06
C TYR A 47 13.12 11.21 10.45
N LEU A 48 12.14 11.90 11.04
CA LEU A 48 11.62 11.56 12.36
C LEU A 48 10.45 10.55 12.26
N PRO A 49 10.33 9.55 13.16
CA PRO A 49 9.18 8.66 13.17
C PRO A 49 7.91 9.40 13.56
N ILE A 50 6.77 8.93 13.05
CA ILE A 50 5.46 9.60 13.17
C ILE A 50 5.03 9.86 14.63
N PRO A 51 5.25 8.94 15.59
CA PRO A 51 4.97 9.23 17.00
C PRO A 51 5.76 10.42 17.53
N ASP A 52 7.01 10.58 17.11
CA ASP A 52 7.88 11.67 17.58
C ASP A 52 7.57 12.98 16.86
N LEU A 53 7.12 12.94 15.59
CA LEU A 53 6.53 14.10 14.91
C LEU A 53 5.33 14.66 15.69
N MET A 54 4.43 13.77 16.14
CA MET A 54 3.26 14.19 16.93
C MET A 54 3.64 14.74 18.30
N LYS A 55 4.68 14.19 18.95
CA LYS A 55 5.22 14.76 20.21
C LYS A 55 5.85 16.12 19.96
N PHE A 56 6.63 16.27 18.89
CA PHE A 56 7.27 17.53 18.51
C PHE A 56 6.25 18.64 18.26
N ALA A 57 5.16 18.32 17.56
CA ALA A 57 4.06 19.27 17.32
C ALA A 57 3.42 19.82 18.61
N ARG A 58 3.47 19.07 19.72
CA ARG A 58 2.90 19.49 21.00
C ARG A 58 3.78 20.46 21.79
N THR A 59 5.02 20.69 21.37
CA THR A 59 5.98 21.51 22.13
C THR A 59 5.76 23.01 21.95
N SER A 60 5.26 23.46 20.78
CA SER A 60 5.03 24.88 20.47
C SER A 60 4.14 25.03 19.23
N LYS A 61 3.39 26.14 19.12
CA LYS A 61 2.55 26.43 17.95
C LYS A 61 3.34 26.50 16.64
N ARG A 62 4.54 27.10 16.66
CA ARG A 62 5.41 27.15 15.47
C ARG A 62 5.86 25.76 15.04
N MET A 63 6.15 24.89 16.00
CA MET A 63 6.53 23.50 15.74
C MET A 63 5.35 22.68 15.24
N GLN A 64 4.15 22.95 15.74
CA GLN A 64 2.91 22.37 15.23
C GLN A 64 2.69 22.75 13.75
N GLU A 65 2.81 24.02 13.41
CA GLU A 65 2.68 24.51 12.02
C GLU A 65 3.68 23.82 11.09
N MET A 66 4.93 23.65 11.52
CA MET A 66 5.97 22.95 10.74
C MET A 66 5.71 21.44 10.58
N VAL A 67 5.09 20.76 11.56
CA VAL A 67 4.73 19.34 11.43
C VAL A 67 3.46 19.17 10.60
N TYR A 68 2.53 20.12 10.68
CA TYR A 68 1.23 20.06 10.02
C TYR A 68 1.28 20.57 8.58
N GLU A 69 2.45 21.01 8.12
CA GLU A 69 2.68 21.41 6.74
C GLU A 69 2.28 20.30 5.77
N ASP A 70 1.34 20.61 4.87
CA ASP A 70 0.73 19.64 3.96
C ASP A 70 1.75 19.02 2.99
N SER A 71 2.76 19.79 2.58
CA SER A 71 3.84 19.38 1.67
C SER A 71 4.54 18.10 2.13
N ARG A 72 4.80 17.97 3.43
CA ARG A 72 5.50 16.82 4.02
C ARG A 72 4.65 15.55 3.94
N TRP A 73 3.36 15.66 4.23
CA TRP A 73 2.42 14.52 4.14
C TRP A 73 2.14 14.14 2.68
N VAL A 74 2.06 15.13 1.78
CA VAL A 74 1.97 14.89 0.34
C VAL A 74 3.20 14.13 -0.17
N SER A 75 4.41 14.49 0.27
CA SER A 75 5.64 13.79 -0.12
C SER A 75 5.59 12.30 0.27
N ARG A 76 5.12 11.99 1.49
CA ARG A 76 4.92 10.61 1.96
C ARG A 76 3.83 9.85 1.20
N LEU A 77 2.72 10.51 0.86
CA LEU A 77 1.67 9.90 0.03
C LEU A 77 2.14 9.65 -1.41
N LYS A 78 3.01 10.53 -1.94
CA LYS A 78 3.64 10.35 -3.26
C LYS A 78 4.60 9.17 -3.28
N SER A 79 5.40 8.96 -2.23
CA SER A 79 6.33 7.81 -2.18
C SER A 79 5.59 6.47 -2.12
N MET A 80 4.37 6.43 -1.57
CA MET A 80 3.49 5.25 -1.62
C MET A 80 2.74 5.08 -2.95
N GLY A 81 2.83 6.04 -3.88
CA GLY A 81 2.10 5.98 -5.16
C GLY A 81 0.58 6.25 -5.07
N VAL A 82 0.07 6.67 -3.90
CA VAL A 82 -1.38 6.87 -3.65
C VAL A 82 -1.84 8.30 -3.89
N TRP A 83 -0.92 9.21 -4.23
CA TRP A 83 -1.22 10.61 -4.45
C TRP A 83 -1.30 10.98 -5.94
N ASN A 84 -2.46 11.47 -6.36
CA ASN A 84 -2.68 12.04 -7.69
C ASN A 84 -2.71 13.57 -7.65
N GLU A 85 -1.70 14.19 -8.25
CA GLU A 85 -1.52 15.64 -8.31
C GLU A 85 -2.64 16.35 -9.08
N GLY A 86 -3.15 15.74 -10.15
CA GLY A 86 -4.21 16.31 -11.00
C GLY A 86 -5.57 16.28 -10.32
N GLU A 87 -5.88 15.18 -9.63
CA GLU A 87 -7.10 15.05 -8.83
C GLU A 87 -7.09 16.01 -7.62
N ALA A 88 -5.94 16.13 -6.95
CA ALA A 88 -5.79 17.05 -5.83
C ALA A 88 -6.00 18.51 -6.21
N ARG A 89 -5.51 18.95 -7.38
CA ARG A 89 -5.71 20.32 -7.89
C ARG A 89 -7.17 20.59 -8.21
N LYS A 90 -7.82 19.71 -8.98
CA LYS A 90 -9.24 19.86 -9.32
C LYS A 90 -10.12 19.94 -8.08
N ARG A 91 -9.92 19.05 -7.10
CA ARG A 91 -10.70 19.07 -5.85
C ARG A 91 -10.41 20.30 -4.99
N PHE A 92 -9.16 20.74 -4.93
CA PHE A 92 -8.80 21.97 -4.22
C PHE A 92 -9.49 23.20 -4.85
N GLU A 93 -9.48 23.31 -6.17
CA GLU A 93 -10.17 24.36 -6.91
C GLU A 93 -11.69 24.32 -6.70
N GLU A 94 -12.30 23.13 -6.67
CA GLU A 94 -13.72 22.95 -6.36
C GLU A 94 -14.07 23.39 -4.94
N VAL A 95 -13.25 23.04 -3.94
CA VAL A 95 -13.44 23.46 -2.54
C VAL A 95 -13.29 24.97 -2.41
N LEU A 96 -12.30 25.57 -3.06
CA LEU A 96 -12.13 27.03 -3.12
C LEU A 96 -13.29 27.73 -3.81
N ARG A 97 -13.81 27.15 -4.90
CA ARG A 97 -14.97 27.66 -5.63
C ARG A 97 -16.21 27.63 -4.73
N LYS A 98 -16.49 26.50 -4.09
CA LYS A 98 -17.61 26.36 -3.13
C LYS A 98 -17.47 27.31 -1.94
N LYS A 99 -16.25 27.49 -1.41
CA LYS A 99 -16.00 28.43 -0.31
C LYS A 99 -16.28 29.88 -0.72
N ARG A 100 -15.86 30.28 -1.93
CA ARG A 100 -16.15 31.61 -2.48
C ARG A 100 -17.65 31.82 -2.68
N GLU A 101 -18.35 30.81 -3.18
CA GLU A 101 -19.81 30.84 -3.37
C GLU A 101 -20.57 30.94 -2.04
N MET A 102 -20.19 30.15 -1.04
CA MET A 102 -20.76 30.21 0.31
C MET A 102 -20.54 31.57 0.98
N VAL A 103 -19.37 32.19 0.82
CA VAL A 103 -19.10 33.55 1.33
C VAL A 103 -19.99 34.58 0.63
N ARG A 104 -20.20 34.42 -0.68
CA ARG A 104 -21.09 35.30 -1.44
C ARG A 104 -22.55 35.15 -1.02
N ILE A 105 -23.05 33.92 -0.88
CA ILE A 105 -24.42 33.65 -0.40
C ILE A 105 -24.61 34.24 1.00
N ARG A 106 -23.65 34.02 1.91
CA ARG A 106 -23.71 34.59 3.25
C ARG A 106 -23.72 36.13 3.24
N ALA A 107 -22.90 36.75 2.39
CA ALA A 107 -22.91 38.21 2.23
C ALA A 107 -24.23 38.72 1.64
N GLU A 108 -24.83 37.99 0.69
CA GLU A 108 -26.14 38.31 0.11
C GLU A 108 -27.29 38.13 1.12
N GLU A 109 -27.24 37.10 1.98
CA GLU A 109 -28.17 36.89 3.10
C GLU A 109 -28.04 37.98 4.16
N ASP A 110 -26.81 38.36 4.54
CA ASP A 110 -26.54 39.45 5.47
C ASP A 110 -27.05 40.80 4.90
N ASN A 111 -26.89 41.03 3.59
CA ASN A 111 -27.39 42.24 2.92
C ASN A 111 -28.94 42.26 2.83
N LYS A 112 -29.59 41.11 2.63
CA LYS A 112 -31.06 40.99 2.66
C LYS A 112 -31.62 41.23 4.07
N ARG A 113 -30.92 40.80 5.12
CA ARG A 113 -31.32 41.09 6.52
C ARG A 113 -31.22 42.58 6.87
N ILE A 114 -30.32 43.32 6.22
CA ILE A 114 -30.20 44.78 6.40
C ILE A 114 -31.22 45.55 5.53
N GLY A 115 -31.69 44.98 4.41
CA GLY A 115 -32.61 45.62 3.47
C GLY A 115 -34.12 45.55 3.81
N ILE A 116 -34.55 44.69 4.74
CA ILE A 116 -35.95 44.62 5.20
C ILE A 116 -36.16 45.63 6.33
N GLY A 117 -36.13 46.91 5.99
CA GLY A 117 -36.21 47.95 7.03
C GLY A 117 -36.31 49.39 6.56
N VAL A 118 -36.64 49.69 5.29
CA VAL A 118 -37.06 51.06 4.89
C VAL A 118 -38.02 51.01 3.69
N GLY A 119 -39.24 51.48 3.91
CA GLY A 119 -40.28 51.82 2.92
C GLY A 119 -41.65 51.58 3.57
N VAL A 120 -42.42 52.59 4.00
CA VAL A 120 -43.11 53.62 3.21
C VAL A 120 -43.56 54.77 4.14
N GLY A 121 -43.49 56.05 3.71
CA GLY A 121 -44.20 57.14 4.40
C GLY A 121 -43.73 58.60 4.16
N VAL A 122 -44.05 59.14 2.98
CA VAL A 122 -44.34 60.54 2.60
C VAL A 122 -44.08 61.70 3.60
N GLY A 123 -43.29 62.70 3.16
CA GLY A 123 -43.65 64.13 3.32
C GLY A 123 -42.72 65.06 4.11
N GLY A 124 -42.10 66.02 3.39
CA GLY A 124 -42.02 67.42 3.84
C GLY A 124 -40.73 67.96 4.47
N GLY A 125 -40.12 68.94 3.80
CA GLY A 125 -39.57 70.14 4.45
C GLY A 125 -38.07 70.11 4.80
N GLY A 126 -37.35 71.13 4.33
CA GLY A 126 -35.91 71.27 4.48
C GLY A 126 -35.44 71.75 5.85
N GLY A 127 -34.12 71.69 6.07
CA GLY A 127 -33.47 72.18 7.28
C GLY A 127 -32.02 71.73 7.36
N ALA A 128 -31.13 72.69 7.57
CA ALA A 128 -29.69 72.56 7.44
C ALA A 128 -28.96 71.87 8.61
N ALA A 129 -27.68 71.57 8.35
CA ALA A 129 -26.54 71.63 9.25
C ALA A 129 -26.23 70.46 10.24
N ASN A 130 -25.11 69.81 9.90
CA ASN A 130 -23.90 69.61 10.73
C ASN A 130 -23.75 68.42 11.70
N THR A 131 -22.53 67.88 11.65
CA THR A 131 -21.74 67.19 12.71
C THR A 131 -22.13 65.81 13.23
N GLY A 132 -21.19 64.87 13.09
CA GLY A 132 -20.67 64.12 14.23
C GLY A 132 -21.04 62.64 14.34
N THR A 133 -20.05 61.78 14.08
CA THR A 133 -19.77 60.51 14.78
C THR A 133 -20.88 59.44 14.82
N GLY A 134 -20.62 58.34 14.10
CA GLY A 134 -21.43 57.12 14.09
C GLY A 134 -21.56 56.49 15.48
N GLY A 135 -22.69 56.76 16.12
CA GLY A 135 -23.21 56.03 17.27
C GLY A 135 -24.10 54.88 16.80
N MET A 136 -23.73 53.67 17.19
CA MET A 136 -24.51 52.44 17.10
C MET A 136 -25.94 52.69 17.60
N ARG A 137 -26.93 52.74 16.70
CA ARG A 137 -28.34 52.75 17.08
C ARG A 137 -28.67 51.39 17.69
N LYS A 138 -28.80 51.34 19.01
CA LYS A 138 -29.41 50.21 19.72
C LYS A 138 -30.84 50.06 19.19
N THR A 139 -31.14 48.91 18.60
CA THR A 139 -32.50 48.52 18.23
C THR A 139 -33.35 48.54 19.50
N SER A 140 -34.35 49.40 19.53
CA SER A 140 -35.32 49.51 20.60
C SER A 140 -36.09 48.18 20.69
N THR A 141 -35.76 47.36 21.68
CA THR A 141 -36.55 46.21 22.11
C THR A 141 -37.84 46.74 22.72
N THR A 142 -38.96 46.67 22.00
CA THR A 142 -40.27 46.97 22.58
C THR A 142 -40.82 45.73 23.29
N LEU A 143 -41.58 45.99 24.36
CA LEU A 143 -42.04 45.11 25.43
C LEU A 143 -42.77 43.80 25.01
N PHE A 144 -43.04 43.59 23.71
CA PHE A 144 -43.78 42.44 23.20
C PHE A 144 -42.93 41.39 22.47
N ASP A 145 -41.60 41.57 22.40
CA ASP A 145 -40.69 40.68 21.64
C ASP A 145 -39.86 39.71 22.53
N ALA A 146 -40.12 39.69 23.84
CA ALA A 146 -39.34 38.89 24.81
C ALA A 146 -39.41 37.37 24.55
N GLY A 147 -40.53 36.86 24.04
CA GLY A 147 -40.69 35.43 23.75
C GLY A 147 -39.96 34.97 22.48
N GLU A 148 -39.88 35.81 21.45
CA GLU A 148 -39.15 35.48 20.23
C GLU A 148 -37.62 35.62 20.40
N GLU A 149 -37.16 36.56 21.23
CA GLU A 149 -35.75 36.69 21.57
C GLU A 149 -35.24 35.48 22.37
N GLU A 150 -36.05 34.94 23.28
CA GLU A 150 -35.73 33.73 24.05
C GLU A 150 -35.66 32.48 23.17
N LEU A 151 -36.59 32.33 22.21
CA LEU A 151 -36.55 31.23 21.24
C LEU A 151 -35.36 31.35 20.28
N ARG A 152 -34.99 32.57 19.88
CA ARG A 152 -33.78 32.84 19.07
C ARG A 152 -32.50 32.64 19.87
N GLN A 153 -32.48 32.96 21.16
CA GLN A 153 -31.36 32.67 22.06
C GLN A 153 -31.23 31.18 22.35
N GLN A 154 -32.34 30.45 22.52
CA GLN A 154 -32.33 28.98 22.65
C GLN A 154 -31.88 28.29 21.36
N ARG A 155 -32.28 28.78 20.18
CA ARG A 155 -31.78 28.26 18.91
C ARG A 155 -30.30 28.57 18.70
N ARG A 156 -29.83 29.78 19.06
CA ARG A 156 -28.41 30.12 19.02
C ARG A 156 -27.60 29.34 20.05
N SER A 157 -28.10 29.12 21.25
CA SER A 157 -27.42 28.30 22.27
C SER A 157 -27.41 26.82 21.88
N ALA A 158 -28.47 26.31 21.24
CA ALA A 158 -28.50 24.99 20.64
C ALA A 158 -27.54 24.86 19.45
N GLU A 159 -27.46 25.85 18.55
CA GLU A 159 -26.49 25.87 17.44
C GLU A 159 -25.04 26.00 17.93
N ILE A 160 -24.79 26.83 18.94
CA ILE A 160 -23.48 26.97 19.59
C ILE A 160 -23.12 25.68 20.33
N ALA A 161 -24.07 25.01 20.99
CA ALA A 161 -23.85 23.71 21.61
C ALA A 161 -23.55 22.63 20.56
N LEU A 162 -24.24 22.64 19.41
CA LEU A 162 -24.06 21.70 18.30
C LEU A 162 -22.75 21.97 17.51
N GLN A 163 -22.34 23.23 17.43
CA GLN A 163 -21.01 23.64 16.93
C GLN A 163 -19.90 23.32 17.94
N SER A 164 -20.14 23.43 19.25
CA SER A 164 -19.19 22.99 20.27
C SER A 164 -19.06 21.46 20.26
N ALA A 165 -20.16 20.72 20.05
CA ALA A 165 -20.15 19.27 19.91
C ALA A 165 -19.43 18.82 18.63
N ARG A 166 -19.54 19.57 17.52
CA ARG A 166 -18.74 19.35 16.30
C ARG A 166 -17.26 19.76 16.46
N GLY A 167 -16.97 20.76 17.28
CA GLY A 167 -15.60 21.19 17.62
C GLY A 167 -14.90 20.32 18.67
N LEU A 168 -15.67 19.55 19.45
CA LEU A 168 -15.19 18.61 20.47
C LEU A 168 -14.95 17.19 19.93
N ALA A 169 -15.26 16.92 18.65
CA ALA A 169 -14.87 15.68 17.98
C ALA A 169 -13.35 15.57 17.74
N ASP A 170 -12.59 16.66 17.96
CA ASP A 170 -11.13 16.69 17.84
C ASP A 170 -10.46 16.64 19.23
N GLY A 171 -10.47 15.44 19.83
CA GLY A 171 -9.30 14.91 20.54
C GLY A 171 -8.85 15.55 21.87
N PHE A 172 -9.74 15.84 22.82
CA PHE A 172 -9.32 16.04 24.22
C PHE A 172 -10.41 15.64 25.23
N GLU A 173 -10.32 14.42 25.78
CA GLU A 173 -11.06 14.02 26.98
C GLU A 173 -10.63 14.89 28.15
N THR A 174 -11.52 15.79 28.58
CA THR A 174 -11.35 16.59 29.78
C THR A 174 -11.72 15.76 30.99
N LEU A 175 -10.70 15.25 31.70
CA LEU A 175 -10.82 14.70 33.04
C LEU A 175 -11.38 15.78 33.99
N SER A 176 -12.64 15.67 34.37
CA SER A 176 -13.16 16.33 35.56
C SER A 176 -12.55 15.66 36.79
N ILE A 177 -11.69 16.40 37.49
CA ILE A 177 -11.23 16.05 38.83
C ILE A 177 -12.40 16.32 39.79
N SER A 178 -13.03 15.27 40.29
CA SER A 178 -13.72 15.30 41.58
C SER A 178 -13.39 14.01 42.34
N ALA A 179 -12.79 14.21 43.51
CA ALA A 179 -12.36 13.17 44.41
C ALA A 179 -13.52 12.59 45.22
N GLN A 180 -13.42 11.28 45.46
CA GLN A 180 -14.05 10.46 46.51
C GLN A 180 -15.51 9.98 46.32
N GLY A 181 -15.63 8.66 46.16
CA GLY A 181 -16.86 7.89 46.23
C GLY A 181 -16.63 6.44 45.82
N HIS A 182 -16.14 5.62 46.75
CA HIS A 182 -16.03 4.17 46.66
C HIS A 182 -17.37 3.53 46.26
N MET A 183 -17.42 2.84 45.11
CA MET A 183 -18.04 1.52 44.93
C MET A 183 -17.61 0.97 43.56
N SER A 184 -17.15 -0.28 43.56
CA SER A 184 -16.70 -1.06 42.42
C SER A 184 -17.76 -1.20 41.33
N LEU A 185 -17.51 -0.57 40.17
CA LEU A 185 -18.11 -0.93 38.88
C LEU A 185 -16.98 -1.41 37.94
N PRO A 186 -17.27 -2.33 37.01
CA PRO A 186 -16.26 -2.86 36.10
C PRO A 186 -15.72 -1.71 35.23
N PRO A 187 -14.42 -1.71 34.89
CA PRO A 187 -13.84 -0.62 34.13
C PRO A 187 -14.59 -0.47 32.79
N PRO A 188 -14.94 0.77 32.37
CA PRO A 188 -15.47 1.00 31.04
C PRO A 188 -14.45 0.50 30.01
N PRO A 189 -14.90 -0.02 28.85
CA PRO A 189 -13.98 -0.48 27.83
C PRO A 189 -13.10 0.70 27.44
N ARG A 190 -11.80 0.56 27.71
CA ARG A 190 -10.79 1.44 27.12
C ARG A 190 -11.10 1.45 25.63
N THR A 191 -11.38 2.61 25.06
CA THR A 191 -11.41 2.85 23.62
C THR A 191 -9.99 2.64 23.09
N ARG A 192 -9.59 1.36 23.05
CA ARG A 192 -8.54 0.89 22.17
C ARG A 192 -8.96 1.34 20.78
N THR A 193 -8.03 2.01 20.12
CA THR A 193 -7.94 2.24 18.68
C THR A 193 -8.97 1.43 17.90
N PRO A 194 -9.78 2.06 17.02
CA PRO A 194 -10.78 1.34 16.26
C PRO A 194 -10.05 0.26 15.47
N MET A 195 -10.10 -0.97 15.97
CA MET A 195 -9.79 -2.16 15.21
C MET A 195 -11.01 -2.29 14.30
N GLN A 196 -11.05 -1.41 13.30
CA GLN A 196 -12.00 -1.41 12.21
C GLN A 196 -12.03 -2.81 11.62
N ASP A 197 -13.21 -3.21 11.15
CA ASP A 197 -13.46 -4.50 10.53
C ASP A 197 -12.25 -4.94 9.68
N PRO A 198 -11.73 -6.17 9.86
CA PRO A 198 -10.51 -6.62 9.18
C PRO A 198 -10.52 -6.39 7.66
N GLU A 199 -11.69 -6.42 7.04
CA GLU A 199 -11.91 -6.14 5.62
C GLU A 199 -11.83 -4.66 5.25
N ALA A 200 -12.26 -3.75 6.12
CA ALA A 200 -12.12 -2.31 5.90
C ALA A 200 -10.64 -1.90 5.84
N LEU A 201 -9.79 -2.58 6.63
CA LEU A 201 -8.33 -2.38 6.63
C LEU A 201 -7.67 -2.82 5.31
N LEU A 202 -8.27 -3.76 4.58
CA LEU A 202 -7.79 -4.17 3.25
C LEU A 202 -8.17 -3.11 2.19
N ASN A 203 -9.30 -2.43 2.34
CA ASN A 203 -9.73 -1.42 1.36
C ASN A 203 -9.17 -0.01 1.62
N VAL A 204 -8.25 0.15 2.57
CA VAL A 204 -7.73 1.46 3.02
C VAL A 204 -7.23 2.32 1.86
N PHE A 205 -6.48 1.76 0.92
CA PHE A 205 -5.96 2.53 -0.21
C PHE A 205 -7.03 2.97 -1.22
N ALA A 206 -8.16 2.26 -1.31
CA ALA A 206 -9.29 2.65 -2.15
C ALA A 206 -10.05 3.85 -1.58
N GLU A 207 -10.03 4.02 -0.25
CA GLU A 207 -10.69 5.14 0.43
C GLU A 207 -9.88 6.45 0.41
N VAL A 208 -8.57 6.37 0.14
CA VAL A 208 -7.66 7.51 0.18
C VAL A 208 -7.97 8.47 -0.96
N LYS A 209 -8.21 9.74 -0.60
CA LYS A 209 -8.49 10.81 -1.55
C LYS A 209 -7.34 11.79 -1.60
N SER A 210 -6.93 12.16 -2.82
CA SER A 210 -5.93 13.20 -3.02
C SER A 210 -6.58 14.58 -2.82
N ILE A 211 -6.41 15.18 -1.64
CA ILE A 211 -6.98 16.49 -1.26
C ILE A 211 -5.88 17.37 -0.67
N ARG A 212 -5.55 18.50 -1.33
CA ARG A 212 -4.59 19.48 -0.80
C ARG A 212 -5.14 20.15 0.46
N GLY A 213 -4.31 20.27 1.48
CA GLY A 213 -4.63 20.83 2.80
C GLY A 213 -5.20 19.81 3.79
N SER A 214 -5.50 18.59 3.35
CA SER A 214 -5.98 17.50 4.20
C SER A 214 -5.08 16.26 4.12
N ALA A 215 -3.89 16.34 3.52
CA ALA A 215 -3.03 15.19 3.28
C ALA A 215 -2.61 14.49 4.57
N ARG A 216 -2.41 15.26 5.66
CA ARG A 216 -2.14 14.71 7.00
C ARG A 216 -3.25 13.79 7.50
N HIS A 217 -4.51 14.16 7.30
CA HIS A 217 -5.65 13.37 7.78
C HIS A 217 -5.77 12.07 6.98
N GLU A 218 -5.58 12.14 5.66
CA GLU A 218 -5.60 10.96 4.80
C GLU A 218 -4.45 10.01 5.12
N TYR A 219 -3.23 10.53 5.30
CA TYR A 219 -2.11 9.73 5.77
C TYR A 219 -2.36 9.16 7.18
N GLY A 220 -3.01 9.92 8.06
CA GLY A 220 -3.39 9.47 9.41
C GLY A 220 -4.31 8.26 9.39
N LYS A 221 -5.25 8.17 8.43
CA LYS A 221 -6.10 6.97 8.24
C LYS A 221 -5.26 5.76 7.85
N ILE A 222 -4.36 5.91 6.87
CA ILE A 222 -3.45 4.84 6.43
C ILE A 222 -2.58 4.37 7.60
N TYR A 223 -1.99 5.32 8.34
CA TYR A 223 -1.14 5.03 9.48
C TYR A 223 -1.89 4.34 10.62
N ALA A 224 -3.13 4.76 10.91
CA ALA A 224 -3.96 4.13 11.93
C ALA A 224 -4.28 2.68 11.58
N ALA A 225 -4.50 2.39 10.30
CA ALA A 225 -4.79 1.04 9.81
C ALA A 225 -3.54 0.14 9.76
N LEU A 226 -2.48 0.60 9.09
CA LEU A 226 -1.32 -0.25 8.74
C LEU A 226 -0.17 -0.14 9.76
N GLY A 227 -0.04 0.99 10.45
CA GLY A 227 1.05 1.25 11.39
C GLY A 227 1.19 0.20 12.49
N PRO A 228 0.11 -0.23 13.17
CA PRO A 228 0.20 -1.27 14.20
C PRO A 228 0.81 -2.58 13.68
N PHE A 229 0.37 -3.05 12.51
CA PHE A 229 0.88 -4.29 11.89
C PHE A 229 2.33 -4.14 11.43
N TYR A 230 2.69 -2.99 10.85
CA TYR A 230 4.05 -2.72 10.40
C TYR A 230 5.07 -2.76 11.56
N TYR A 231 4.79 -2.06 12.66
CA TYR A 231 5.69 -2.04 13.82
C TYR A 231 5.64 -3.33 14.65
N ASP A 232 4.55 -4.08 14.59
CA ASP A 232 4.48 -5.42 15.18
C ASP A 232 5.37 -6.41 14.43
N LEU A 233 5.28 -6.41 13.09
CA LEU A 233 6.14 -7.23 12.22
C LEU A 233 7.62 -6.96 12.45
N ALA A 234 7.98 -5.68 12.55
CA ALA A 234 9.34 -5.24 12.83
C ALA A 234 9.87 -5.70 14.20
N ARG A 235 8.99 -5.87 15.20
CA ARG A 235 9.36 -6.33 16.55
C ARG A 235 9.33 -7.84 16.70
N SER A 236 8.57 -8.53 15.85
CA SER A 236 8.42 -9.98 15.88
C SER A 236 9.77 -10.69 15.69
N ARG A 237 10.06 -11.67 16.55
CA ARG A 237 11.26 -12.51 16.43
C ARG A 237 11.02 -13.77 15.63
N SER A 238 9.79 -14.28 15.66
CA SER A 238 9.35 -15.48 14.94
C SER A 238 8.40 -15.14 13.79
N HIS A 239 8.26 -16.06 12.83
CA HIS A 239 7.33 -15.94 11.69
C HIS A 239 5.87 -16.29 12.05
N VAL A 240 5.63 -16.94 13.19
CA VAL A 240 4.27 -17.34 13.65
C VAL A 240 3.67 -16.33 14.63
N ASP A 241 4.50 -15.43 15.15
CA ASP A 241 4.11 -14.48 16.20
C ASP A 241 3.37 -13.21 15.71
N PRO A 242 3.60 -12.67 14.50
CA PRO A 242 3.00 -11.41 14.08
C PRO A 242 1.46 -11.41 14.18
N VAL A 243 0.92 -10.30 14.70
CA VAL A 243 -0.53 -10.07 14.84
C VAL A 243 -1.25 -10.23 13.51
N LEU A 244 -0.58 -9.91 12.40
CA LEU A 244 -1.05 -10.12 11.03
C LEU A 244 -1.62 -11.53 10.81
N PHE A 245 -0.84 -12.57 11.13
CA PHE A 245 -1.20 -13.97 10.90
C PHE A 245 -2.23 -14.49 11.90
N ARG A 246 -2.50 -13.75 12.98
CA ARG A 246 -3.56 -14.06 13.94
C ARG A 246 -4.89 -13.44 13.53
N VAL A 247 -4.87 -12.25 12.95
CA VAL A 247 -6.06 -11.50 12.53
C VAL A 247 -6.58 -12.00 11.19
N TYR A 248 -5.68 -12.25 10.23
CA TYR A 248 -6.04 -12.74 8.91
C TYR A 248 -5.75 -14.24 8.82
N ARG A 249 -6.80 -15.04 8.61
CA ARG A 249 -6.68 -16.51 8.52
C ARG A 249 -6.51 -16.99 7.09
N THR A 250 -7.10 -16.30 6.10
CA THR A 250 -6.98 -16.71 4.70
C THR A 250 -5.68 -16.21 4.07
N PRO A 251 -4.99 -17.02 3.25
CA PRO A 251 -3.72 -16.64 2.63
C PRO A 251 -3.87 -15.44 1.70
N GLU A 252 -5.03 -15.27 1.06
CA GLU A 252 -5.32 -14.14 0.19
C GLU A 252 -5.35 -12.80 0.96
N GLN A 253 -6.01 -12.77 2.12
CA GLN A 253 -6.04 -11.57 2.97
C GLN A 253 -4.67 -11.26 3.56
N GLN A 254 -3.90 -12.31 3.93
CA GLN A 254 -2.53 -12.15 4.39
C GLN A 254 -1.63 -11.55 3.29
N ALA A 255 -1.72 -12.05 2.07
CA ALA A 255 -0.98 -11.54 0.92
C ALA A 255 -1.34 -10.08 0.62
N GLN A 256 -2.63 -9.74 0.60
CA GLN A 256 -3.09 -8.36 0.38
C GLN A 256 -2.57 -7.42 1.46
N MET A 257 -2.64 -7.82 2.73
CA MET A 257 -2.12 -6.99 3.82
C MET A 257 -0.59 -6.86 3.79
N LEU A 258 0.16 -7.92 3.46
CA LEU A 258 1.61 -7.84 3.24
C LEU A 258 1.95 -6.88 2.10
N ALA A 259 1.20 -6.91 0.99
CA ALA A 259 1.36 -5.96 -0.11
C ALA A 259 1.10 -4.52 0.35
N HIS A 260 0.05 -4.29 1.15
CA HIS A 260 -0.23 -2.98 1.72
C HIS A 260 0.88 -2.49 2.66
N LEU A 261 1.47 -3.39 3.44
CA LEU A 261 2.61 -3.07 4.29
C LEU A 261 3.87 -2.74 3.47
N GLN A 262 4.08 -3.42 2.34
CA GLN A 262 5.17 -3.08 1.42
C GLN A 262 4.99 -1.68 0.83
N VAL A 263 3.78 -1.33 0.39
CA VAL A 263 3.47 0.04 -0.06
C VAL A 263 3.71 1.05 1.07
N PHE A 264 3.22 0.76 2.28
CA PHE A 264 3.39 1.64 3.44
C PHE A 264 4.86 1.87 3.81
N SER A 265 5.71 0.86 3.67
CA SER A 265 7.16 0.95 3.97
C SER A 265 7.88 2.02 3.17
N GLN A 266 7.40 2.36 1.97
CA GLN A 266 7.95 3.43 1.12
C GLN A 266 7.75 4.84 1.72
N SER A 267 6.85 4.99 2.70
CA SER A 267 6.64 6.25 3.44
C SER A 267 7.49 6.38 4.70
N ASP A 268 8.21 5.32 5.08
CA ASP A 268 9.02 5.28 6.29
C ASP A 268 10.46 5.71 6.00
N TRP A 269 10.76 6.97 6.27
CA TRP A 269 12.13 7.52 6.21
C TRP A 269 12.77 7.64 7.58
N ALA A 270 12.13 7.09 8.62
CA ALA A 270 12.63 7.23 9.97
C ALA A 270 13.84 6.34 10.20
N GLN A 271 14.64 6.67 11.22
CA GLN A 271 15.78 5.84 11.59
C GLN A 271 15.36 4.37 11.79
N GLY A 272 16.18 3.47 11.26
CA GLY A 272 15.93 2.03 11.34
C GLY A 272 14.93 1.49 10.31
N TRP A 273 14.52 2.29 9.31
CA TRP A 273 13.57 1.84 8.27
C TRP A 273 14.10 0.63 7.50
N ARG A 274 15.40 0.59 7.17
CA ARG A 274 16.03 -0.54 6.45
C ARG A 274 15.83 -1.87 7.17
N GLN A 275 16.04 -1.90 8.50
CA GLN A 275 15.87 -3.13 9.27
C GLN A 275 14.40 -3.56 9.32
N ARG A 276 13.46 -2.60 9.37
CA ARG A 276 12.02 -2.90 9.34
C ARG A 276 11.58 -3.43 7.97
N GLU A 277 12.09 -2.84 6.90
CA GLU A 277 11.83 -3.26 5.53
C GLU A 277 12.44 -4.65 5.26
N GLU A 278 13.69 -4.88 5.62
CA GLU A 278 14.33 -6.20 5.51
C GLU A 278 13.53 -7.27 6.26
N ARG A 279 13.01 -6.93 7.45
CA ARG A 279 12.14 -7.83 8.20
C ARG A 279 10.83 -8.12 7.49
N LEU A 280 10.21 -7.10 6.90
CA LEU A 280 9.00 -7.25 6.09
C LEU A 280 9.25 -8.14 4.87
N VAL A 281 10.30 -7.88 4.10
CA VAL A 281 10.71 -8.68 2.94
C VAL A 281 10.98 -10.13 3.33
N THR A 282 11.70 -10.36 4.43
CA THR A 282 11.96 -11.71 4.95
C THR A 282 10.65 -12.42 5.28
N MET A 283 9.70 -11.73 5.93
CA MET A 283 8.43 -12.34 6.29
C MET A 283 7.57 -12.62 5.05
N THR A 284 7.56 -11.73 4.07
CA THR A 284 6.91 -11.97 2.78
C THR A 284 7.50 -13.21 2.11
N GLY A 285 8.82 -13.37 2.07
CA GLY A 285 9.45 -14.56 1.47
C GLY A 285 9.13 -15.86 2.20
N ILE A 286 9.03 -15.84 3.54
CA ILE A 286 8.59 -17.01 4.33
C ILE A 286 7.14 -17.36 4.00
N PHE A 287 6.26 -16.36 3.92
CA PHE A 287 4.86 -16.54 3.53
C PHE A 287 4.74 -17.12 2.11
N GLU A 288 5.46 -16.56 1.14
CA GLU A 288 5.48 -17.07 -0.24
C GLU A 288 5.94 -18.53 -0.30
N THR A 289 7.00 -18.87 0.43
CA THR A 289 7.50 -20.25 0.50
C THR A 289 6.47 -21.20 1.12
N ALA A 290 5.73 -20.74 2.14
CA ALA A 290 4.69 -21.54 2.79
C ALA A 290 3.50 -21.78 1.85
N VAL A 291 3.00 -20.73 1.19
CA VAL A 291 1.88 -20.84 0.24
C VAL A 291 2.25 -21.70 -0.97
N LEU A 292 3.48 -21.58 -1.47
CA LEU A 292 3.96 -22.44 -2.57
C LEU A 292 3.98 -23.92 -2.16
N ARG A 293 4.43 -24.24 -0.95
CA ARG A 293 4.42 -25.62 -0.44
C ARG A 293 3.00 -26.16 -0.26
N GLU A 294 2.08 -25.35 0.27
CA GLU A 294 0.68 -25.73 0.39
C GLU A 294 0.06 -25.98 -1.00
N PHE A 295 0.41 -25.17 -2.00
CA PHE A 295 -0.02 -25.36 -3.38
C PHE A 295 0.56 -26.62 -4.02
N GLU A 296 1.87 -26.86 -3.87
CA GLU A 296 2.54 -28.09 -4.36
C GLU A 296 1.90 -29.33 -3.73
N GLN A 297 1.67 -29.31 -2.42
CA GLN A 297 1.02 -30.41 -1.71
C GLN A 297 -0.43 -30.63 -2.17
N GLY A 298 -1.20 -29.56 -2.38
CA GLY A 298 -2.55 -29.66 -2.94
C GLY A 298 -2.56 -30.23 -4.36
N TYR A 299 -1.57 -29.85 -5.18
CA TYR A 299 -1.42 -30.38 -6.54
C TYR A 299 -1.01 -31.86 -6.55
N GLU A 300 -0.08 -32.28 -5.69
CA GLU A 300 0.36 -33.68 -5.56
C GLU A 300 -0.76 -34.62 -5.11
N VAL A 301 -1.60 -34.17 -4.17
CA VAL A 301 -2.71 -34.96 -3.62
C VAL A 301 -3.91 -34.99 -4.58
N TRP A 302 -3.89 -34.20 -5.67
CA TRP A 302 -5.05 -33.89 -6.52
C TRP A 302 -6.22 -33.28 -5.73
N ASP A 303 -5.99 -32.92 -4.47
CA ASP A 303 -6.88 -32.15 -3.60
C ASP A 303 -6.57 -30.67 -3.82
N ILE A 304 -6.89 -30.23 -5.03
CA ILE A 304 -6.74 -28.84 -5.48
C ILE A 304 -7.81 -27.96 -4.80
N ASP A 305 -8.82 -28.58 -4.18
CA ASP A 305 -10.02 -27.99 -3.58
C ASP A 305 -9.88 -27.71 -2.06
N GLY A 306 -8.65 -27.68 -1.53
CA GLY A 306 -8.37 -27.17 -0.17
C GLY A 306 -8.89 -25.74 0.06
N PRO A 307 -8.79 -25.15 1.27
CA PRO A 307 -9.60 -24.02 1.79
C PRO A 307 -9.46 -22.63 1.11
N LEU A 308 -9.20 -22.60 -0.20
CA LEU A 308 -9.26 -21.49 -1.16
C LEU A 308 -10.68 -21.32 -1.74
N GLU A 309 -11.70 -21.80 -1.04
CA GLU A 309 -13.10 -21.74 -1.47
C GLU A 309 -13.53 -20.27 -1.64
N THR A 310 -13.78 -19.85 -2.89
CA THR A 310 -15.04 -19.23 -3.39
C THR A 310 -14.87 -18.51 -4.76
N GLN A 311 -13.68 -18.37 -5.36
CA GLN A 311 -13.49 -17.68 -6.68
C GLN A 311 -12.80 -18.54 -7.75
N GLU A 312 -13.07 -19.84 -7.71
CA GLU A 312 -12.15 -20.90 -8.17
C GLU A 312 -12.03 -21.04 -9.70
N LYS A 313 -13.09 -20.83 -10.49
CA LYS A 313 -12.97 -20.95 -11.97
C LYS A 313 -12.11 -19.86 -12.59
N ASP A 314 -12.10 -18.68 -11.99
CA ASP A 314 -11.49 -17.49 -12.54
C ASP A 314 -9.99 -17.41 -12.21
N PHE A 315 -9.59 -17.92 -11.04
CA PHE A 315 -8.20 -18.02 -10.63
C PHE A 315 -7.42 -19.03 -11.48
N PHE A 316 -7.93 -20.25 -11.63
CA PHE A 316 -7.28 -21.27 -12.46
C PHE A 316 -7.22 -20.84 -13.94
N ALA A 317 -8.25 -20.18 -14.46
CA ALA A 317 -8.22 -19.60 -15.80
C ALA A 317 -7.12 -18.54 -15.94
N LYS A 318 -6.93 -17.67 -14.95
CA LYS A 318 -5.87 -16.65 -14.93
C LYS A 318 -4.49 -17.27 -14.82
N VAL A 319 -4.29 -18.24 -13.93
CA VAL A 319 -3.01 -18.95 -13.78
C VAL A 319 -2.66 -19.68 -15.07
N LYS A 320 -3.60 -20.43 -15.64
CA LYS A 320 -3.42 -21.11 -16.94
C LYS A 320 -3.14 -20.11 -18.06
N ALA A 321 -3.79 -18.96 -18.08
CA ALA A 321 -3.53 -17.91 -19.07
C ALA A 321 -2.14 -17.28 -18.92
N VAL A 322 -1.66 -17.07 -17.69
CA VAL A 322 -0.31 -16.56 -17.44
C VAL A 322 0.73 -17.59 -17.86
N ILE A 323 0.56 -18.86 -17.48
CA ILE A 323 1.44 -19.97 -17.88
C ILE A 323 1.44 -20.09 -19.41
N ALA A 324 0.28 -20.13 -20.05
CA ALA A 324 0.16 -20.16 -21.51
C ALA A 324 0.89 -18.96 -22.12
N ARG A 325 0.66 -17.72 -21.67
CA ARG A 325 1.32 -16.53 -22.22
C ARG A 325 2.85 -16.58 -22.13
N VAL A 326 3.39 -17.16 -21.06
CA VAL A 326 4.85 -17.26 -20.86
C VAL A 326 5.45 -18.36 -21.72
N PHE A 327 4.80 -19.53 -21.78
CA PHE A 327 5.35 -20.72 -22.44
C PHE A 327 4.98 -20.84 -23.91
N GLU A 328 3.79 -20.41 -24.34
CA GLU A 328 3.27 -20.53 -25.71
C GLU A 328 4.24 -20.02 -26.79
N PRO A 329 4.92 -18.86 -26.64
CA PRO A 329 5.92 -18.43 -27.62
C PRO A 329 7.14 -19.34 -27.75
N HIS A 330 7.44 -20.13 -26.71
CA HIS A 330 8.62 -20.97 -26.61
C HIS A 330 8.34 -22.44 -26.90
N VAL A 331 7.08 -22.88 -26.85
CA VAL A 331 6.68 -24.28 -27.04
C VAL A 331 7.04 -24.77 -28.44
N ASP A 332 6.73 -24.00 -29.48
CA ASP A 332 7.04 -24.41 -30.86
C ASP A 332 8.55 -24.49 -31.12
N LEU A 333 9.31 -23.54 -30.56
CA LEU A 333 10.78 -23.56 -30.65
C LEU A 333 11.35 -24.78 -29.93
N TYR A 334 10.92 -25.03 -28.69
CA TYR A 334 11.33 -26.20 -27.92
C TYR A 334 11.02 -27.50 -28.66
N LEU A 335 9.80 -27.65 -29.19
CA LEU A 335 9.41 -28.85 -29.95
C LEU A 335 10.24 -29.02 -31.22
N SER A 336 10.62 -27.92 -31.89
CA SER A 336 11.50 -27.99 -33.05
C SER A 336 12.93 -28.43 -32.68
N GLU A 337 13.48 -27.90 -31.58
CA GLU A 337 14.80 -28.27 -31.08
C GLU A 337 14.85 -29.73 -30.61
N GLU A 338 13.81 -30.18 -29.90
CA GLU A 338 13.68 -31.58 -29.47
C GLU A 338 13.54 -32.54 -30.66
N LEU A 339 12.79 -32.14 -31.70
CA LEU A 339 12.65 -32.94 -32.91
C LEU A 339 13.98 -33.02 -33.67
N ASP A 340 14.71 -31.93 -33.77
CA ASP A 340 16.04 -31.90 -34.39
C ASP A 340 17.07 -32.69 -33.58
N TYR A 341 17.01 -32.61 -32.25
CA TYR A 341 17.83 -33.42 -31.35
C TYR A 341 17.55 -34.91 -31.56
N PHE A 342 16.27 -35.30 -31.57
CA PHE A 342 15.85 -36.67 -31.81
C PHE A 342 16.31 -37.19 -33.19
N LYS A 343 16.16 -36.39 -34.24
CA LYS A 343 16.67 -36.73 -35.58
C LYS A 343 18.17 -36.97 -35.58
N ARG A 344 18.96 -36.06 -35.00
CA ARG A 344 20.42 -36.21 -34.94
C ARG A 344 20.83 -37.46 -34.18
N LEU A 345 20.15 -37.75 -33.07
CA LEU A 345 20.40 -38.94 -32.28
C LEU A 345 20.07 -40.21 -33.07
N ALA A 346 18.90 -40.25 -33.72
CA ALA A 346 18.49 -41.38 -34.54
C ALA A 346 19.45 -41.61 -35.72
N GLU A 347 19.85 -40.54 -36.42
CA GLU A 347 20.82 -40.65 -37.51
C GLU A 347 22.21 -41.08 -37.03
N SER A 348 22.65 -40.63 -35.86
CA SER A 348 23.92 -41.06 -35.26
C SER A 348 23.90 -42.56 -34.97
N GLU A 349 22.84 -43.04 -34.34
CA GLU A 349 22.66 -44.47 -34.07
C GLU A 349 22.64 -45.27 -35.39
N VAL A 350 21.87 -44.82 -36.40
CA VAL A 350 21.84 -45.50 -37.71
C VAL A 350 23.23 -45.54 -38.36
N ARG A 351 24.00 -44.45 -38.31
CA ARG A 351 25.39 -44.41 -38.85
C ARG A 351 26.32 -45.36 -38.09
N ASP A 352 26.20 -45.44 -36.77
CA ASP A 352 27.01 -46.37 -35.97
C ASP A 352 26.66 -47.82 -36.30
N TRP A 353 25.39 -48.10 -36.52
CA TRP A 353 24.92 -49.41 -36.98
C TRP A 353 25.42 -49.75 -38.38
N GLU A 354 25.36 -48.81 -39.33
CA GLU A 354 25.86 -48.99 -40.69
C GLU A 354 27.39 -49.16 -40.74
N THR A 355 28.12 -48.45 -39.88
CA THR A 355 29.57 -48.60 -39.72
C THR A 355 29.93 -49.97 -39.15
N LYS A 356 29.19 -50.45 -38.14
CA LYS A 356 29.35 -51.81 -37.60
C LYS A 356 29.05 -52.87 -38.65
N LEU A 357 28.00 -52.68 -39.45
CA LEU A 357 27.62 -53.61 -40.52
C LEU A 357 28.69 -53.67 -41.61
N SER A 358 29.16 -52.52 -42.10
CA SER A 358 30.22 -52.47 -43.12
C SER A 358 31.55 -53.02 -42.63
N ALA A 359 31.92 -52.78 -41.36
CA ALA A 359 33.11 -53.37 -40.76
C ALA A 359 33.01 -54.90 -40.66
N GLN A 360 31.82 -55.44 -40.35
CA GLN A 360 31.60 -56.88 -40.38
C GLN A 360 31.71 -57.45 -41.78
N ASP A 361 31.15 -56.78 -42.79
CA ASP A 361 31.21 -57.26 -44.17
C ASP A 361 32.63 -57.16 -44.74
N ALA A 362 33.37 -56.10 -44.47
CA ALA A 362 34.80 -55.99 -44.81
C ALA A 362 35.65 -57.04 -44.07
N SER A 363 35.31 -57.37 -42.82
CA SER A 363 35.98 -58.45 -42.06
C SER A 363 35.68 -59.83 -42.66
N LYS A 364 34.45 -60.07 -43.11
CA LYS A 364 34.10 -61.31 -43.83
C LYS A 364 34.79 -61.37 -45.19
N GLU A 365 34.78 -60.29 -45.97
CA GLU A 365 35.44 -60.22 -47.27
C GLU A 365 36.96 -60.41 -47.15
N SER A 366 37.61 -59.78 -46.18
CA SER A 366 39.04 -60.00 -45.91
C SER A 366 39.32 -61.42 -45.39
N PHE A 367 38.42 -62.03 -44.62
CA PHE A 367 38.51 -63.46 -44.26
C PHE A 367 38.41 -64.37 -45.50
N TYR A 368 37.49 -64.08 -46.43
CA TYR A 368 37.33 -64.84 -47.68
C TYR A 368 38.49 -64.59 -48.67
N MET A 369 39.02 -63.38 -48.76
CA MET A 369 40.09 -63.02 -49.70
C MET A 369 41.50 -63.30 -49.17
N GLY A 370 41.70 -63.27 -47.85
CA GLY A 370 42.99 -63.51 -47.20
C GLY A 370 43.41 -64.98 -47.16
N ASN A 371 42.44 -65.91 -47.27
CA ASN A 371 42.67 -67.35 -47.16
C ASN A 371 42.49 -68.12 -48.48
N VAL A 372 42.59 -67.46 -49.64
CA VAL A 372 42.57 -68.13 -50.96
C VAL A 372 43.86 -68.91 -51.17
N ASN A 373 44.00 -70.00 -50.43
CA ASN A 373 45.03 -70.99 -50.64
C ASN A 373 44.52 -71.93 -51.74
N ARG A 374 44.80 -71.60 -53.01
CA ARG A 374 44.36 -72.36 -54.20
C ARG A 374 44.60 -73.88 -54.08
N VAL A 375 45.56 -74.28 -53.25
CA VAL A 375 45.89 -75.68 -52.96
C VAL A 375 44.87 -76.34 -52.01
N ALA A 376 44.38 -75.61 -51.00
CA ALA A 376 43.33 -76.07 -50.11
C ALA A 376 41.98 -76.15 -50.84
N ASP A 377 41.64 -75.14 -51.65
CA ASP A 377 40.43 -75.16 -52.48
C ASP A 377 40.46 -76.32 -53.49
N LYS A 378 41.59 -76.58 -54.17
CA LYS A 378 41.72 -77.77 -55.04
C LYS A 378 41.54 -79.07 -54.28
N LYS A 379 42.06 -79.16 -53.06
CA LYS A 379 41.97 -80.38 -52.24
C LYS A 379 40.55 -80.60 -51.72
N ASP A 380 39.83 -79.53 -51.39
CA ASP A 380 38.45 -79.60 -50.94
C ASP A 380 37.49 -79.85 -52.12
N PHE A 381 37.78 -79.27 -53.29
CA PHE A 381 37.09 -79.62 -54.55
C PHE A 381 37.29 -81.09 -54.91
N MET A 382 38.52 -81.61 -54.80
CA MET A 382 38.82 -83.03 -55.04
C MET A 382 38.21 -83.95 -53.97
N SER A 383 38.09 -83.50 -52.73
CA SER A 383 37.42 -84.22 -51.64
C SER A 383 35.91 -84.29 -51.86
N SER A 384 35.28 -83.16 -52.21
CA SER A 384 33.85 -83.06 -52.54
C SER A 384 33.51 -83.85 -53.81
N PHE A 385 34.34 -83.74 -54.86
CA PHE A 385 34.22 -84.54 -56.08
C PHE A 385 34.38 -86.03 -55.79
N LYS A 386 35.38 -86.42 -54.98
CA LYS A 386 35.54 -87.82 -54.54
C LYS A 386 34.33 -88.28 -53.73
N LYS A 387 33.72 -87.44 -52.90
CA LYS A 387 32.51 -87.78 -52.14
C LYS A 387 31.30 -88.03 -53.04
N VAL A 388 31.13 -87.22 -54.08
CA VAL A 388 30.06 -87.36 -55.07
C VAL A 388 30.28 -88.58 -55.96
N VAL A 389 31.52 -88.84 -56.39
CA VAL A 389 31.87 -90.02 -57.21
C VAL A 389 31.84 -91.32 -56.40
N MET A 390 32.22 -91.28 -55.12
CA MET A 390 32.22 -92.43 -54.22
C MET A 390 30.90 -92.60 -53.45
N MET A 391 29.88 -91.78 -53.76
CA MET A 391 28.55 -91.96 -53.20
C MET A 391 27.98 -93.27 -53.80
N PRO A 392 27.63 -94.27 -52.97
CA PRO A 392 27.18 -95.56 -53.48
C PRO A 392 25.90 -95.35 -54.29
N HIS A 393 25.96 -95.70 -55.57
CA HIS A 393 24.76 -95.76 -56.39
C HIS A 393 23.90 -96.91 -55.84
N PRO A 394 22.61 -96.70 -55.53
CA PRO A 394 21.77 -97.75 -54.99
C PRO A 394 21.71 -98.90 -55.99
N ARG A 395 22.24 -100.05 -55.60
CA ARG A 395 22.10 -101.30 -56.35
C ARG A 395 20.62 -101.67 -56.36
N GLN A 396 20.01 -101.63 -57.55
CA GLN A 396 18.79 -102.39 -57.81
C GLN A 396 19.13 -103.88 -57.72
N GLY A 397 18.31 -104.65 -57.01
CA GLY A 397 18.45 -106.10 -56.85
C GLY A 397 17.96 -106.53 -55.46
N THR A 398 16.66 -106.76 -55.31
CA THR A 398 16.07 -108.11 -55.21
C THR A 398 16.65 -108.91 -54.04
N ASP A 399 15.96 -108.97 -52.90
CA ASP A 399 15.09 -110.13 -52.65
C ASP A 399 14.35 -110.06 -51.32
N GLN A 400 13.15 -110.61 -51.40
CA GLN A 400 12.23 -111.02 -50.36
C GLN A 400 12.91 -111.68 -49.15
N ALA A 401 12.36 -111.45 -47.95
CA ALA A 401 11.81 -112.53 -47.12
C ALA A 401 11.32 -112.03 -45.75
N TYR A 402 10.00 -112.15 -45.56
CA TYR A 402 9.28 -112.61 -44.36
C TYR A 402 9.90 -112.39 -42.96
N ARG A 403 9.15 -111.76 -42.06
CA ARG A 403 8.20 -112.47 -41.17
C ARG A 403 7.45 -111.50 -40.24
N TYR A 404 6.13 -111.70 -40.26
CA TYR A 404 5.06 -111.48 -39.27
C TYR A 404 5.09 -110.29 -38.32
#